data_AF-A0A1S8X4B2-F1
#
_entry.id   AF-A0A1S8X4B2-F1
#
_cell.length_a   1.000
_cell.length_b   1.000
_cell.length_c   1.000
_cell.angle_alpha   90.00
_cell.angle_beta   90.00
_cell.angle_gamma   90.00
#
_symmetry.space_group_name_H-M   'P 1'
#
loop_
_entity.id
_entity.type
_entity.pdbx_description
1 polymer ?
#
loop_
_entity_poly.entity_id
_entity_poly.type
_entity_poly.pdbx_seq_one_letter_code
_entity_poly.pdbx_strand_id
1 'polypeptide(L)'
;MFLLIVYEAGTDSSVPMFLRVCCTVLTMIFLTVNTSETVYHISRLLTLAVAEVLGLKSFPCPDYYRCNSDDLLSKGDKGRVRLALLTGMSDCLIATSVQEALHLRVDTCGNGELDRGEECDLGPGLTTSLNHSMPCCNPNTCLADIGAVCTHGTCCNQCEFVARGTPCRVARDQCDLAEFCTGKQPNCPTDLYLENGSPCRTQPSGVPLVKQQPHQLQTSTVDEANALCYHGRCPTRESQCQSIWGPDAMKAADYCFVLQNTRTAGACGIHGENCKPEHTMCGLLHCQGGQPRPVSEEAQAGQPFLTYTEHEGMQFECKYLSHVSTVRFVPEGAACATNKYCFHQQCVSPNVALRSQCPVAPVTRHLDDGRIVVENVTCSNHGLCTNAGFCLCHPGWTDSVCHVPDTTGSSSAKSNFQSASSVLHSNLHPEQDLVALIWAYREAMSRSGAAAGLTSGELSDSNKTQMNTVYLVAILGSVVGGVFICLAIFMLVYRWTPVIVVDELMNRSYFR
;
A
#
# COMPACT_ATOMS: atom_id res chain seq x y z
N MET A 1 -37.32 -19.45 12.54
CA MET A 1 -38.73 -19.75 12.15
C MET A 1 -39.06 -18.89 10.95
N PHE A 2 -39.08 -19.46 9.73
CA PHE A 2 -39.55 -18.72 8.56
C PHE A 2 -41.06 -18.58 8.69
N LEU A 3 -41.55 -17.36 8.95
CA LEU A 3 -42.97 -17.07 9.01
C LEU A 3 -43.46 -16.88 7.57
N LEU A 4 -43.94 -17.96 6.95
CA LEU A 4 -44.64 -17.92 5.67
C LEU A 4 -46.12 -17.61 5.96
N ILE A 5 -46.55 -16.37 5.74
CA ILE A 5 -47.97 -15.98 5.80
C ILE A 5 -48.48 -15.87 4.37
N VAL A 6 -49.56 -16.61 4.06
CA VAL A 6 -50.23 -16.66 2.75
C VAL A 6 -51.48 -15.79 2.80
N TYR A 7 -51.63 -14.83 1.88
CA TYR A 7 -52.90 -14.13 1.64
C TYR A 7 -53.09 -13.79 0.14
N GLU A 8 -54.34 -13.84 -0.32
CA GLU A 8 -54.77 -13.57 -1.70
C GLU A 8 -54.85 -12.06 -2.00
N ALA A 9 -54.41 -11.64 -3.20
CA ALA A 9 -55.21 -10.82 -4.12
C ALA A 9 -54.46 -10.50 -5.42
N GLY A 10 -55.18 -10.60 -6.55
CA GLY A 10 -55.16 -9.59 -7.62
C GLY A 10 -54.06 -9.68 -8.67
N THR A 11 -54.51 -9.87 -9.91
CA THR A 11 -53.75 -9.82 -11.17
C THR A 11 -52.91 -8.53 -11.33
N ASP A 12 -51.61 -8.59 -11.06
CA ASP A 12 -50.64 -7.72 -11.75
C ASP A 12 -49.23 -8.33 -11.72
N SER A 13 -48.61 -8.42 -12.89
CA SER A 13 -47.36 -9.13 -13.14
C SER A 13 -46.14 -8.22 -12.94
N SER A 14 -45.77 -7.96 -11.69
CA SER A 14 -44.43 -7.46 -11.36
C SER A 14 -44.00 -7.88 -9.96
N VAL A 15 -43.04 -8.81 -9.88
CA VAL A 15 -42.36 -9.15 -8.63
C VAL A 15 -41.20 -8.16 -8.45
N PRO A 16 -41.11 -7.41 -7.34
CA PRO A 16 -40.02 -6.47 -7.12
C PRO A 16 -38.69 -7.22 -6.93
N MET A 17 -37.69 -6.76 -7.68
CA MET A 17 -36.34 -7.31 -7.80
C MET A 17 -35.50 -6.86 -6.59
N PHE A 18 -35.46 -7.65 -5.51
CA PHE A 18 -34.53 -7.45 -4.39
C PHE A 18 -33.33 -8.40 -4.57
N LEU A 19 -32.24 -7.91 -5.15
CA LEU A 19 -31.07 -8.72 -5.48
C LEU A 19 -30.03 -8.71 -4.33
N ARG A 20 -29.59 -9.89 -3.89
CA ARG A 20 -28.28 -10.19 -3.26
C ARG A 20 -27.98 -9.81 -1.80
N VAL A 21 -28.93 -9.87 -0.87
CA VAL A 21 -28.58 -9.80 0.56
C VAL A 21 -29.31 -10.87 1.36
N CYS A 22 -28.61 -11.92 1.80
CA CYS A 22 -29.18 -12.89 2.73
C CYS A 22 -29.23 -12.26 4.14
N CYS A 23 -30.18 -12.70 4.98
CA CYS A 23 -30.23 -12.32 6.39
C CYS A 23 -30.54 -10.85 6.74
N THR A 24 -31.09 -10.04 5.81
CA THR A 24 -31.56 -8.69 6.14
C THR A 24 -33.09 -8.64 6.34
N VAL A 25 -33.56 -7.68 7.14
CA VAL A 25 -34.99 -7.52 7.45
C VAL A 25 -35.82 -7.15 6.20
N LEU A 26 -35.16 -6.61 5.16
CA LEU A 26 -35.78 -6.14 3.91
C LEU A 26 -35.84 -7.21 2.80
N THR A 27 -35.21 -8.37 2.96
CA THR A 27 -35.07 -9.39 1.88
C THR A 27 -35.97 -10.61 2.05
N MET A 28 -37.17 -10.43 2.61
CA MET A 28 -38.19 -11.50 2.67
C MET A 28 -38.72 -11.79 1.26
N ILE A 29 -38.44 -12.98 0.72
CA ILE A 29 -38.98 -13.43 -0.56
C ILE A 29 -40.44 -13.88 -0.38
N PHE A 30 -41.34 -13.33 -1.20
CA PHE A 30 -42.71 -13.82 -1.34
C PHE A 30 -42.85 -14.54 -2.68
N LEU A 31 -42.98 -15.87 -2.65
CA LEU A 31 -43.24 -16.69 -3.83
C LEU A 31 -44.72 -17.05 -3.88
N THR A 32 -45.43 -16.54 -4.88
CA THR A 32 -46.79 -16.98 -5.22
C THR A 32 -46.68 -18.05 -6.31
N VAL A 33 -47.21 -19.24 -6.04
CA VAL A 33 -47.11 -20.37 -6.99
C VAL A 33 -48.49 -20.92 -7.25
N ASN A 34 -48.87 -20.99 -8.53
CA ASN A 34 -50.16 -21.52 -8.97
C ASN A 34 -50.19 -23.04 -8.78
N THR A 35 -51.21 -23.56 -8.09
CA THR A 35 -51.32 -24.98 -7.68
C THR A 35 -51.58 -25.94 -8.84
N SER A 36 -51.73 -25.44 -10.07
CA SER A 36 -51.84 -26.25 -11.29
C SER A 36 -50.50 -26.67 -11.91
N GLU A 37 -49.36 -26.17 -11.42
CA GLU A 37 -48.04 -26.50 -11.95
C GLU A 37 -47.42 -27.75 -11.32
N THR A 38 -46.55 -28.44 -12.07
CA THR A 38 -45.88 -29.65 -11.59
C THR A 38 -44.87 -29.33 -10.47
N VAL A 39 -44.74 -30.23 -9.48
CA VAL A 39 -43.82 -30.10 -8.32
C VAL A 39 -42.39 -29.71 -8.73
N TYR A 40 -41.96 -30.15 -9.92
CA TYR A 40 -40.67 -29.83 -10.50
C TYR A 40 -40.49 -28.33 -10.80
N HIS A 41 -41.47 -27.69 -11.42
CA HIS A 41 -41.41 -26.25 -11.73
C HIS A 41 -41.38 -25.40 -10.45
N ILE A 42 -42.17 -25.78 -9.45
CA ILE A 42 -42.18 -25.12 -8.14
C ILE A 42 -40.81 -25.24 -7.47
N SER A 43 -40.23 -26.43 -7.45
CA SER A 43 -38.90 -26.67 -6.85
C SER A 43 -37.80 -25.88 -7.55
N ARG A 44 -37.87 -25.74 -8.88
CA ARG A 44 -36.94 -24.96 -9.68
C ARG A 44 -37.05 -23.46 -9.40
N LEU A 45 -38.26 -22.92 -9.37
CA LEU A 45 -38.49 -21.50 -9.05
C LEU A 45 -38.04 -21.17 -7.63
N LEU A 46 -38.30 -22.07 -6.68
CA LEU A 46 -37.88 -21.91 -5.29
C LEU A 46 -36.34 -21.97 -5.17
N THR A 47 -35.70 -22.86 -5.91
CA THR A 47 -34.23 -22.97 -5.96
C THR A 47 -33.60 -21.73 -6.59
N LEU A 48 -34.19 -21.18 -7.66
CA LEU A 48 -33.73 -19.95 -8.30
C LEU A 48 -33.87 -18.75 -7.35
N ALA A 49 -34.99 -18.63 -6.64
CA ALA A 49 -35.19 -17.56 -5.66
C ALA A 49 -34.20 -17.64 -4.50
N VAL A 50 -33.96 -18.83 -3.96
CA VAL A 50 -32.96 -19.05 -2.91
C VAL A 50 -31.54 -18.76 -3.44
N ALA A 51 -31.25 -19.18 -4.67
CA ALA A 51 -29.98 -18.91 -5.33
C ALA A 51 -29.75 -17.41 -5.51
N GLU A 52 -30.76 -16.64 -5.93
CA GLU A 52 -30.67 -15.18 -6.03
C GLU A 52 -30.44 -14.50 -4.69
N VAL A 53 -31.10 -14.96 -3.61
CA VAL A 53 -30.88 -14.42 -2.26
C VAL A 53 -29.49 -14.71 -1.73
N LEU A 54 -28.89 -15.83 -2.14
CA LEU A 54 -27.51 -16.18 -1.83
C LEU A 54 -26.49 -15.57 -2.83
N GLY A 55 -26.94 -14.70 -3.76
CA GLY A 55 -26.07 -14.04 -4.74
C GLY A 55 -25.50 -15.00 -5.80
N LEU A 56 -26.09 -16.17 -5.97
CA LEU A 56 -25.71 -17.15 -6.98
C LEU A 56 -26.29 -16.73 -8.33
N LYS A 57 -25.47 -16.77 -9.39
CA LYS A 57 -25.88 -16.35 -10.75
C LYS A 57 -26.46 -17.53 -11.55
N SER A 58 -27.10 -18.49 -10.90
CA SER A 58 -27.43 -19.81 -11.47
C SER A 58 -28.03 -19.75 -12.89
N PHE A 59 -27.39 -20.44 -13.85
CA PHE A 59 -28.00 -20.79 -15.13
C PHE A 59 -28.53 -22.23 -15.02
N PRO A 60 -29.86 -22.44 -15.04
CA PRO A 60 -30.42 -23.78 -14.91
C PRO A 60 -30.09 -24.57 -16.17
N CYS A 61 -29.58 -25.80 -15.99
CA CYS A 61 -29.40 -26.76 -17.07
C CYS A 61 -30.66 -26.79 -17.95
N PRO A 62 -30.56 -26.55 -19.28
CA PRO A 62 -31.70 -26.69 -20.19
C PRO A 62 -32.22 -28.12 -20.16
N ASP A 63 -33.53 -28.29 -20.37
CA ASP A 63 -34.28 -29.56 -20.23
C ASP A 63 -33.74 -30.74 -21.09
N TYR A 64 -32.72 -30.52 -21.91
CA TYR A 64 -32.14 -31.50 -22.83
C TYR A 64 -30.83 -32.17 -22.36
N TYR A 65 -30.26 -31.79 -21.22
CA TYR A 65 -29.01 -32.39 -20.71
C TYR A 65 -29.18 -33.08 -19.34
N ARG A 66 -28.67 -34.32 -19.23
CA ARG A 66 -28.52 -35.01 -17.93
C ARG A 66 -27.35 -34.38 -17.17
N CYS A 67 -27.65 -33.49 -16.24
CA CYS A 67 -26.64 -32.85 -15.40
C CYS A 67 -26.30 -33.70 -14.17
N ASN A 68 -25.02 -33.73 -13.79
CA ASN A 68 -24.57 -34.36 -12.55
C ASN A 68 -24.58 -33.33 -11.40
N SER A 69 -24.58 -33.79 -10.16
CA SER A 69 -24.60 -32.94 -8.95
C SER A 69 -23.48 -31.88 -8.90
N ASP A 70 -22.36 -32.14 -9.55
CA ASP A 70 -21.20 -31.23 -9.62
C ASP A 70 -21.40 -30.02 -10.55
N ASP A 71 -22.35 -30.11 -11.50
CA ASP A 71 -22.62 -29.13 -12.56
C ASP A 71 -23.69 -28.10 -12.18
N LEU A 72 -24.34 -28.24 -11.02
CA LEU A 72 -25.41 -27.34 -10.57
C LEU A 72 -24.94 -25.94 -10.16
N LEU A 73 -23.67 -25.79 -9.76
CA LEU A 73 -23.09 -24.53 -9.31
C LEU A 73 -21.77 -24.27 -10.03
N SER A 74 -21.63 -23.07 -10.62
CA SER A 74 -20.36 -22.68 -11.23
C SER A 74 -19.24 -22.58 -10.18
N LYS A 75 -17.98 -22.59 -10.61
CA LYS A 75 -16.85 -22.31 -9.70
C LYS A 75 -16.98 -20.94 -9.02
N GLY A 76 -17.59 -19.97 -9.71
CA GLY A 76 -17.93 -18.66 -9.16
C GLY A 76 -19.01 -18.74 -8.07
N ASP A 77 -20.07 -19.51 -8.28
CA ASP A 77 -21.14 -19.71 -7.29
C ASP A 77 -20.64 -20.45 -6.04
N LYS A 78 -19.80 -21.47 -6.22
CA LYS A 78 -19.11 -22.17 -5.11
C LYS A 78 -18.20 -21.21 -4.33
N GLY A 79 -17.52 -20.29 -5.04
CA GLY A 79 -16.73 -19.22 -4.44
C GLY A 79 -17.57 -18.22 -3.64
N ARG A 80 -18.74 -17.83 -4.15
CA ARG A 80 -19.67 -16.90 -3.48
C ARG A 80 -20.33 -17.48 -2.24
N VAL A 81 -20.78 -18.74 -2.28
CA VAL A 81 -21.28 -19.44 -1.09
C VAL A 81 -20.19 -19.53 -0.03
N ARG A 82 -18.97 -19.87 -0.43
CA ARG A 82 -17.83 -19.92 0.50
C ARG A 82 -17.49 -18.55 1.08
N LEU A 83 -17.55 -17.49 0.27
CA LEU A 83 -17.36 -16.12 0.74
C LEU A 83 -18.45 -15.73 1.74
N ALA A 84 -19.72 -15.98 1.43
CA ALA A 84 -20.85 -15.66 2.29
C ALA A 84 -20.84 -16.41 3.64
N LEU A 85 -20.24 -17.60 3.69
CA LEU A 85 -20.00 -18.36 4.93
C LEU A 85 -18.80 -17.83 5.74
N LEU A 86 -17.77 -17.29 5.07
CA LEU A 86 -16.56 -16.78 5.72
C LEU A 86 -16.70 -15.33 6.21
N THR A 87 -17.54 -14.53 5.57
CA THR A 87 -17.75 -13.11 5.88
C THR A 87 -18.93 -12.87 6.82
N GLY A 88 -19.63 -13.92 7.25
CA GLY A 88 -20.80 -13.83 8.12
C GLY A 88 -22.09 -13.35 7.45
N MET A 89 -22.11 -13.19 6.13
CA MET A 89 -23.30 -12.81 5.34
C MET A 89 -24.46 -13.82 5.45
N SER A 90 -24.16 -15.05 5.85
CA SER A 90 -25.13 -16.15 6.01
C SER A 90 -25.30 -16.61 7.46
N ASP A 91 -24.82 -15.82 8.43
CA ASP A 91 -24.82 -16.22 9.84
C ASP A 91 -26.22 -16.49 10.38
N CYS A 92 -27.26 -15.83 9.88
CA CYS A 92 -28.64 -16.13 10.29
C CYS A 92 -29.12 -17.52 9.87
N LEU A 93 -28.49 -18.15 8.88
CA LEU A 93 -28.77 -19.52 8.45
C LEU A 93 -28.09 -20.56 9.35
N ILE A 94 -27.10 -20.14 10.15
CA ILE A 94 -26.27 -21.00 11.00
C ILE A 94 -26.58 -20.77 12.48
N ALA A 95 -26.97 -19.56 12.87
CA ALA A 95 -27.26 -19.18 14.24
C ALA A 95 -28.58 -19.77 14.74
N THR A 96 -28.50 -20.53 15.84
CA THR A 96 -29.68 -21.13 16.50
C THR A 96 -30.48 -20.14 17.35
N SER A 97 -30.04 -18.88 17.52
CA SER A 97 -30.80 -17.86 18.26
C SER A 97 -30.57 -16.43 17.75
N VAL A 98 -31.64 -15.64 17.76
CA VAL A 98 -31.80 -14.29 17.19
C VAL A 98 -31.07 -13.19 17.99
N GLN A 99 -30.65 -13.47 19.22
CA GLN A 99 -30.26 -12.43 20.18
C GLN A 99 -28.84 -11.87 19.99
N GLU A 100 -27.92 -12.61 19.36
CA GLU A 100 -26.52 -12.19 19.17
C GLU A 100 -26.31 -11.30 17.93
N ALA A 101 -27.31 -11.19 17.04
CA ALA A 101 -27.19 -10.50 15.75
C ALA A 101 -27.38 -8.96 15.81
N LEU A 102 -27.68 -8.38 16.97
CA LEU A 102 -28.13 -6.99 17.11
C LEU A 102 -27.01 -5.99 17.48
N HIS A 103 -25.86 -6.07 16.80
CA HIS A 103 -24.95 -4.93 16.68
C HIS A 103 -24.93 -4.52 15.20
N LEU A 104 -26.07 -3.98 14.73
CA LEU A 104 -26.33 -3.64 13.33
C LEU A 104 -25.40 -2.50 12.88
N ARG A 105 -24.28 -2.84 12.24
CA ARG A 105 -23.70 -1.98 11.21
C ARG A 105 -24.76 -1.80 10.12
N VAL A 106 -25.04 -0.55 9.75
CA VAL A 106 -25.95 -0.24 8.65
C VAL A 106 -25.12 -0.32 7.37
N ASP A 107 -25.25 -1.44 6.66
CA ASP A 107 -24.63 -1.66 5.36
C ASP A 107 -25.08 -0.55 4.39
N THR A 108 -24.16 0.26 3.86
CA THR A 108 -24.47 1.49 3.10
C THR A 108 -23.54 1.67 1.89
N CYS A 109 -24.05 1.33 0.70
CA CYS A 109 -23.34 1.56 -0.55
C CYS A 109 -22.97 3.04 -0.76
N GLY A 110 -21.70 3.27 -1.07
CA GLY A 110 -21.13 4.60 -1.32
C GLY A 110 -20.52 5.24 -0.08
N ASN A 111 -20.33 4.49 1.01
CA ASN A 111 -19.65 4.97 2.22
C ASN A 111 -18.13 4.71 2.19
N GLY A 112 -17.67 3.87 1.25
CA GLY A 112 -16.26 3.52 1.04
C GLY A 112 -15.78 2.36 1.91
N GLU A 113 -16.69 1.70 2.64
CA GLU A 113 -16.45 0.45 3.35
C GLU A 113 -17.11 -0.69 2.56
N LEU A 114 -16.42 -1.83 2.43
CA LEU A 114 -17.02 -2.97 1.74
C LEU A 114 -18.03 -3.65 2.67
N ASP A 115 -19.31 -3.30 2.50
CA ASP A 115 -20.40 -3.80 3.33
C ASP A 115 -21.00 -5.12 2.81
N ARG A 116 -21.90 -5.73 3.59
CA ARG A 116 -22.51 -7.01 3.21
C ARG A 116 -23.41 -6.84 1.99
N GLY A 117 -23.14 -7.61 0.94
CA GLY A 117 -23.90 -7.60 -0.32
C GLY A 117 -23.17 -6.83 -1.43
N GLU A 118 -22.09 -6.14 -1.09
CA GLU A 118 -21.30 -5.33 -2.01
C GLU A 118 -20.09 -6.10 -2.55
N GLU A 119 -19.73 -5.83 -3.80
CA GLU A 119 -18.53 -6.35 -4.47
C GLU A 119 -17.43 -5.26 -4.57
N CYS A 120 -17.80 -4.00 -4.32
CA CYS A 120 -16.94 -2.83 -4.35
C CYS A 120 -17.64 -1.62 -3.73
N ASP A 121 -16.89 -0.73 -3.10
CA ASP A 121 -17.38 0.60 -2.70
C ASP A 121 -16.30 1.65 -2.99
N LEU A 122 -16.68 2.71 -3.69
CA LEU A 122 -15.78 3.80 -4.09
C LEU A 122 -15.81 5.00 -3.13
N GLY A 123 -16.72 4.99 -2.16
CA GLY A 123 -16.95 6.08 -1.22
C GLY A 123 -17.71 7.26 -1.82
N PRO A 124 -18.02 8.26 -0.97
CA PRO A 124 -18.87 9.37 -1.37
C PRO A 124 -18.13 10.28 -2.36
N GLY A 125 -18.77 10.55 -3.50
CA GLY A 125 -18.29 11.52 -4.49
C GLY A 125 -17.28 10.98 -5.51
N LEU A 126 -16.94 9.68 -5.48
CA LEU A 126 -16.07 9.06 -6.49
C LEU A 126 -16.88 8.43 -7.64
N THR A 127 -17.83 9.18 -8.18
CA THR A 127 -18.45 8.85 -9.46
C THR A 127 -17.47 9.27 -10.54
N THR A 128 -16.77 8.32 -11.16
CA THR A 128 -15.80 8.51 -12.26
C THR A 128 -14.44 9.09 -11.83
N SER A 129 -13.45 8.22 -11.63
CA SER A 129 -12.08 8.65 -11.90
C SER A 129 -11.98 8.93 -13.39
N LEU A 130 -11.59 10.16 -13.72
CA LEU A 130 -11.42 10.68 -15.05
C LEU A 130 -10.67 9.70 -15.99
N ASN A 131 -11.17 9.56 -17.22
CA ASN A 131 -10.49 9.01 -18.40
C ASN A 131 -10.22 7.49 -18.52
N HIS A 132 -11.08 6.61 -18.01
CA HIS A 132 -11.10 5.22 -18.51
C HIS A 132 -12.52 4.73 -18.81
N SER A 133 -12.71 4.21 -20.03
CA SER A 133 -13.93 3.52 -20.46
C SER A 133 -14.27 2.39 -19.49
N MET A 134 -15.49 2.42 -18.97
CA MET A 134 -16.12 1.46 -18.04
C MET A 134 -15.54 1.44 -16.61
N PRO A 135 -16.23 2.03 -15.61
CA PRO A 135 -15.85 1.87 -14.22
C PRO A 135 -16.10 0.42 -13.77
N CYS A 136 -15.09 -0.22 -13.18
CA CYS A 136 -15.15 -1.60 -12.70
C CYS A 136 -16.19 -1.83 -11.60
N CYS A 137 -16.57 -0.75 -10.93
CA CYS A 137 -17.58 -0.72 -9.87
C CYS A 137 -18.71 0.21 -10.28
N ASN A 138 -19.96 -0.25 -10.14
CA ASN A 138 -21.12 0.60 -10.32
C ASN A 138 -21.44 1.34 -9.00
N PRO A 139 -21.26 2.67 -8.94
CA PRO A 139 -21.34 3.44 -7.70
C PRO A 139 -22.75 3.50 -7.09
N ASN A 140 -23.80 3.18 -7.86
CA ASN A 140 -25.17 3.20 -7.34
C ASN A 140 -25.60 1.84 -6.78
N THR A 141 -24.87 0.77 -7.10
CA THR A 141 -25.23 -0.59 -6.71
C THR A 141 -24.15 -1.28 -5.89
N CYS A 142 -22.92 -0.73 -5.87
CA CYS A 142 -21.75 -1.34 -5.24
C CYS A 142 -21.48 -2.76 -5.73
N LEU A 143 -21.83 -3.03 -7.00
CA LEU A 143 -21.60 -4.28 -7.70
C LEU A 143 -20.51 -4.10 -8.77
N ALA A 144 -19.70 -5.14 -8.95
CA ALA A 144 -18.71 -5.17 -10.00
C ALA A 144 -19.38 -5.26 -11.38
N ASP A 145 -18.75 -4.67 -12.38
CA ASP A 145 -19.17 -4.85 -13.77
C ASP A 145 -19.04 -6.32 -14.19
N ILE A 146 -19.82 -6.74 -15.19
CA ILE A 146 -19.96 -8.15 -15.63
C ILE A 146 -18.61 -8.76 -16.03
N GLY A 147 -17.69 -7.96 -16.57
CA GLY A 147 -16.34 -8.38 -16.97
C GLY A 147 -15.23 -8.09 -15.97
N ALA A 148 -15.52 -7.47 -14.82
CA ALA A 148 -14.50 -7.06 -13.86
C ALA A 148 -14.00 -8.26 -13.05
N VAL A 149 -12.68 -8.52 -13.11
CA VAL A 149 -11.98 -9.49 -12.26
C VAL A 149 -11.57 -8.84 -10.93
N CYS A 150 -11.30 -7.55 -10.97
CA CYS A 150 -11.06 -6.71 -9.79
C CYS A 150 -11.77 -5.36 -9.94
N THR A 151 -12.03 -4.70 -8.82
CA THR A 151 -12.78 -3.44 -8.77
C THR A 151 -11.98 -2.27 -8.21
N HIS A 152 -11.06 -2.55 -7.29
CA HIS A 152 -10.24 -1.56 -6.59
C HIS A 152 -8.88 -2.17 -6.25
N GLY A 153 -7.96 -1.37 -5.72
CA GLY A 153 -6.64 -1.82 -5.25
C GLY A 153 -5.49 -1.49 -6.21
N THR A 154 -4.28 -1.37 -5.66
CA THR A 154 -3.08 -0.97 -6.41
C THR A 154 -2.56 -2.01 -7.39
N CYS A 155 -3.06 -3.25 -7.31
CA CYS A 155 -2.80 -4.33 -8.27
C CYS A 155 -4.01 -4.60 -9.17
N CYS A 156 -4.96 -3.67 -9.26
CA CYS A 156 -6.07 -3.70 -10.19
C CYS A 156 -5.90 -2.61 -11.25
N ASN A 157 -5.86 -2.98 -12.52
CA ASN A 157 -5.78 -2.03 -13.62
C ASN A 157 -6.76 -2.46 -14.72
N GLN A 158 -7.59 -1.54 -15.20
CA GLN A 158 -8.62 -1.83 -16.22
C GLN A 158 -9.50 -3.05 -15.85
N CYS A 159 -9.86 -3.16 -14.56
CA CYS A 159 -10.67 -4.24 -14.01
C CYS A 159 -10.04 -5.64 -14.07
N GLU A 160 -8.74 -5.73 -14.38
CA GLU A 160 -7.96 -6.96 -14.38
C GLU A 160 -6.79 -6.89 -13.39
N PHE A 161 -6.34 -8.06 -12.93
CA PHE A 161 -5.14 -8.12 -12.11
C PHE A 161 -3.92 -7.68 -12.90
N VAL A 162 -3.16 -6.78 -12.32
CA VAL A 162 -1.87 -6.37 -12.86
C VAL A 162 -0.94 -7.58 -12.93
N ALA A 163 -0.09 -7.60 -13.96
CA ALA A 163 0.87 -8.68 -14.18
C ALA A 163 1.70 -8.95 -12.92
N ARG A 164 1.91 -10.23 -12.64
CA ARG A 164 2.74 -10.68 -11.52
C ARG A 164 4.16 -10.09 -11.61
N GLY A 165 4.70 -9.67 -10.47
CA GLY A 165 6.02 -9.07 -10.39
C GLY A 165 6.04 -7.56 -10.70
N THR A 166 4.89 -6.94 -10.95
CA THR A 166 4.79 -5.48 -11.07
C THR A 166 4.88 -4.83 -9.69
N PRO A 167 5.75 -3.84 -9.46
CA PRO A 167 5.84 -3.17 -8.16
C PRO A 167 4.56 -2.40 -7.86
N CYS A 168 3.93 -2.70 -6.73
CA CYS A 168 2.73 -1.98 -6.25
C CYS A 168 3.03 -1.05 -5.07
N ARG A 169 4.15 -1.29 -4.38
CA ARG A 169 4.69 -0.37 -3.38
C ARG A 169 6.21 -0.39 -3.45
N VAL A 170 6.80 0.80 -3.56
CA VAL A 170 8.25 0.98 -3.54
C VAL A 170 8.75 1.07 -2.11
N ALA A 171 10.00 0.65 -1.87
CA ALA A 171 10.62 0.80 -0.56
C ALA A 171 10.88 2.28 -0.26
N ARG A 172 10.47 2.73 0.92
CA ARG A 172 10.67 4.12 1.38
C ARG A 172 12.13 4.42 1.71
N ASP A 173 12.79 3.48 2.39
CA ASP A 173 14.19 3.56 2.79
C ASP A 173 14.82 2.15 2.90
N GLN A 174 16.04 2.04 3.41
CA GLN A 174 16.77 0.77 3.52
C GLN A 174 16.18 -0.26 4.51
N CYS A 175 15.29 0.19 5.40
CA CYS A 175 14.57 -0.63 6.37
C CYS A 175 13.26 -1.17 5.81
N ASP A 176 12.81 -0.64 4.68
CA ASP A 176 11.57 -1.02 4.02
C ASP A 176 11.86 -2.00 2.87
N LEU A 177 10.91 -2.87 2.54
CA LEU A 177 11.01 -3.72 1.35
C LEU A 177 10.02 -3.20 0.29
N ALA A 178 10.22 -3.57 -0.96
CA ALA A 178 9.24 -3.29 -2.02
C ALA A 178 8.33 -4.51 -2.19
N GLU A 179 7.05 -4.28 -2.46
CA GLU A 179 6.09 -5.34 -2.75
C GLU A 179 5.66 -5.30 -4.20
N PHE A 180 5.35 -6.49 -4.68
CA PHE A 180 5.03 -6.76 -6.06
C PHE A 180 3.69 -7.49 -6.13
N CYS A 181 2.88 -7.11 -7.12
CA CYS A 181 1.62 -7.78 -7.39
C CYS A 181 1.84 -9.28 -7.62
N THR A 182 1.00 -10.10 -6.98
CA THR A 182 1.06 -11.56 -7.12
C THR A 182 0.43 -12.06 -8.43
N GLY A 183 -0.31 -11.18 -9.12
CA GLY A 183 -1.16 -11.50 -10.27
C GLY A 183 -2.45 -12.24 -9.91
N LYS A 184 -2.76 -12.39 -8.62
CA LYS A 184 -3.89 -13.19 -8.11
C LYS A 184 -4.83 -12.40 -7.20
N GLN A 185 -4.45 -11.19 -6.80
CA GLN A 185 -5.18 -10.37 -5.85
C GLN A 185 -5.20 -8.91 -6.31
N PRO A 186 -6.28 -8.17 -5.99
CA PRO A 186 -6.47 -6.78 -6.41
C PRO A 186 -5.62 -5.79 -5.62
N ASN A 187 -5.31 -6.13 -4.37
CA ASN A 187 -4.51 -5.30 -3.46
C ASN A 187 -3.04 -5.75 -3.48
N CYS A 188 -2.15 -4.79 -3.24
CA CYS A 188 -0.75 -5.09 -2.97
C CYS A 188 -0.65 -6.03 -1.75
N PRO A 189 0.30 -6.97 -1.73
CA PRO A 189 0.58 -7.77 -0.55
C PRO A 189 0.83 -6.91 0.70
N THR A 190 0.74 -7.54 1.86
CA THR A 190 1.03 -6.90 3.15
C THR A 190 2.41 -6.23 3.13
N ASP A 191 2.50 -5.02 3.68
CA ASP A 191 3.74 -4.25 3.84
C ASP A 191 4.78 -5.06 4.63
N LEU A 192 5.86 -5.43 3.94
CA LEU A 192 7.01 -6.12 4.49
C LEU A 192 8.15 -5.13 4.66
N TYR A 193 8.79 -5.21 5.82
CA TYR A 193 9.95 -4.40 6.15
C TYR A 193 10.89 -5.17 7.07
N LEU A 194 12.11 -4.67 7.22
CA LEU A 194 13.10 -5.28 8.10
C LEU A 194 12.65 -5.22 9.55
N GLU A 195 12.92 -6.29 10.29
CA GLU A 195 12.58 -6.32 11.71
C GLU A 195 13.26 -5.19 12.49
N ASN A 196 12.61 -4.81 13.60
CA ASN A 196 13.16 -3.81 14.50
C ASN A 196 14.53 -4.26 15.01
N GLY A 197 15.54 -3.38 14.89
CA GLY A 197 16.91 -3.70 15.30
C GLY A 197 17.88 -3.96 14.16
N SER A 198 17.39 -4.08 12.93
CA SER A 198 18.29 -4.17 11.77
C SER A 198 19.09 -2.87 11.64
N PRO A 199 20.43 -2.91 11.50
CA PRO A 199 21.23 -1.68 11.40
C PRO A 199 20.93 -0.95 10.10
N CYS A 200 20.85 0.38 10.19
CA CYS A 200 20.53 1.24 9.07
C CYS A 200 21.35 2.54 9.16
N ARG A 201 21.67 3.15 8.02
CA ARG A 201 22.38 4.43 7.97
C ARG A 201 21.69 5.45 7.08
N THR A 202 21.40 6.66 7.56
CA THR A 202 20.93 7.72 6.67
C THR A 202 22.13 8.32 5.92
N GLN A 203 22.08 8.35 4.59
CA GLN A 203 22.98 9.20 3.81
C GLN A 203 22.64 10.66 4.15
N PRO A 204 23.63 11.54 4.39
CA PRO A 204 23.35 12.96 4.46
C PRO A 204 22.80 13.39 3.09
N SER A 205 21.50 13.65 3.04
CA SER A 205 20.79 14.07 1.83
C SER A 205 21.46 15.31 1.26
N GLY A 206 22.26 15.16 0.20
CA GLY A 206 22.43 16.11 -0.92
C GLY A 206 22.52 17.61 -0.65
N VAL A 207 22.78 18.10 0.55
CA VAL A 207 23.09 19.51 0.80
C VAL A 207 24.53 19.67 0.33
N PRO A 208 24.79 20.37 -0.79
CA PRO A 208 26.16 20.80 -1.06
C PRO A 208 26.60 21.52 0.20
N LEU A 209 27.77 21.16 0.74
CA LEU A 209 28.48 21.97 1.72
C LEU A 209 28.48 23.39 1.16
N VAL A 210 27.50 24.19 1.57
CA VAL A 210 27.50 25.62 1.33
C VAL A 210 28.83 26.03 1.93
N LYS A 211 29.65 26.74 1.15
CA LYS A 211 30.83 27.43 1.68
C LYS A 211 30.32 28.38 2.77
N GLN A 212 30.15 27.88 3.98
CA GLN A 212 29.78 28.66 5.14
C GLN A 212 31.04 29.23 5.75
N GLN A 213 30.85 30.40 6.33
CA GLN A 213 31.84 31.17 7.07
C GLN A 213 32.59 30.33 8.12
N PRO A 214 33.78 30.79 8.57
CA PRO A 214 34.82 29.96 9.19
C PRO A 214 34.54 29.38 10.59
N HIS A 215 33.29 29.30 11.05
CA HIS A 215 32.97 28.99 12.45
C HIS A 215 31.94 27.87 12.68
N GLN A 216 31.44 27.18 11.66
CA GLN A 216 30.62 25.98 11.87
C GLN A 216 31.47 24.70 11.83
N LEU A 217 31.91 24.25 13.00
CA LEU A 217 32.46 22.92 13.18
C LEU A 217 31.30 21.90 13.17
N GLN A 218 30.80 21.55 11.97
CA GLN A 218 29.93 20.39 11.81
C GLN A 218 30.78 19.12 11.84
N THR A 219 31.14 18.67 13.05
CA THR A 219 31.50 17.26 13.24
C THR A 219 30.22 16.44 13.18
N SER A 220 29.72 16.15 11.97
CA SER A 220 28.88 14.97 11.80
C SER A 220 29.78 13.77 12.09
N THR A 221 29.82 13.38 13.36
CA THR A 221 30.53 12.18 13.77
C THR A 221 29.79 11.01 13.13
N VAL A 222 30.54 10.05 12.61
CA VAL A 222 30.04 8.89 11.87
C VAL A 222 28.97 8.10 12.65
N ASP A 223 28.91 8.27 13.97
CA ASP A 223 27.96 7.64 14.88
C ASP A 223 26.51 8.15 14.73
N GLU A 224 26.27 9.38 14.27
CA GLU A 224 24.92 9.97 14.18
C GLU A 224 24.12 9.49 12.97
N ALA A 225 24.82 9.03 11.93
CA ALA A 225 24.19 8.47 10.75
C ALA A 225 23.66 7.06 11.02
N ASN A 226 24.15 6.38 12.06
CA ASN A 226 23.76 5.03 12.40
C ASN A 226 22.45 5.04 13.20
N ALA A 227 21.52 4.17 12.82
CA ALA A 227 20.28 3.93 13.54
C ALA A 227 19.91 2.44 13.44
N LEU A 228 18.87 2.04 14.14
CA LEU A 228 18.24 0.76 13.96
C LEU A 228 16.90 0.96 13.29
N CYS A 229 16.59 0.09 12.33
CA CYS A 229 15.28 0.00 11.73
C CYS A 229 14.23 -0.13 12.83
N TYR A 230 13.17 0.67 12.73
CA TYR A 230 12.05 0.63 13.66
C TYR A 230 10.76 0.92 12.91
N HIS A 231 9.81 -0.02 12.94
CA HIS A 231 8.58 0.01 12.15
C HIS A 231 8.81 0.32 10.66
N GLY A 232 9.84 -0.30 10.07
CA GLY A 232 10.14 -0.21 8.65
C GLY A 232 10.71 1.13 8.18
N ARG A 233 11.14 1.98 9.12
CA ARG A 233 11.88 3.22 8.82
C ARG A 233 13.28 3.16 9.38
N CYS A 234 14.18 3.97 8.84
CA CYS A 234 15.47 4.29 9.45
C CYS A 234 15.41 5.63 10.19
N PRO A 235 15.10 5.64 11.50
CA PRO A 235 14.80 6.85 12.24
C PRO A 235 16.05 7.57 12.71
N THR A 236 16.16 8.86 12.39
CA THR A 236 17.16 9.76 12.97
C THR A 236 16.51 11.03 13.51
N ARG A 237 17.19 11.73 14.43
CA ARG A 237 16.74 13.03 14.94
C ARG A 237 16.55 14.03 13.82
N GLU A 238 17.48 14.03 12.86
CA GLU A 238 17.45 14.84 11.66
C GLU A 238 16.19 14.55 10.82
N SER A 239 15.96 13.28 10.48
CA SER A 239 14.78 12.90 9.68
C SER A 239 13.46 13.28 10.34
N GLN A 240 13.39 13.20 11.68
CA GLN A 240 12.18 13.56 12.40
C GLN A 240 12.01 15.08 12.48
N CYS A 241 13.09 15.84 12.68
CA CYS A 241 13.03 17.30 12.57
C CYS A 241 12.53 17.75 11.20
N GLN A 242 12.99 17.11 10.13
CA GLN A 242 12.52 17.39 8.77
C GLN A 242 11.04 17.03 8.57
N SER A 243 10.59 15.91 9.15
CA SER A 243 9.17 15.49 9.08
C SER A 243 8.22 16.40 9.87
N ILE A 244 8.73 17.06 10.92
CA ILE A 244 7.94 17.96 11.78
C ILE A 244 7.94 19.38 11.24
N TRP A 245 9.11 19.92 10.90
CA TRP A 245 9.29 21.35 10.59
C TRP A 245 9.58 21.62 9.11
N GLY A 246 9.60 20.59 8.26
CA GLY A 246 9.92 20.71 6.84
C GLY A 246 11.40 20.47 6.51
N PRO A 247 11.76 20.39 5.21
CA PRO A 247 13.04 19.87 4.75
C PRO A 247 14.27 20.68 5.19
N ASP A 248 14.11 21.98 5.48
CA ASP A 248 15.20 22.86 5.94
C ASP A 248 15.48 22.76 7.44
N ALA A 249 14.76 21.91 8.15
CA ALA A 249 14.94 21.71 9.59
C ALA A 249 16.04 20.70 9.87
N MET A 250 16.80 20.95 10.93
CA MET A 250 17.90 20.09 11.36
C MET A 250 17.79 19.73 12.82
N LYS A 251 18.49 18.67 13.24
CA LYS A 251 18.77 18.40 14.65
C LYS A 251 19.42 19.64 15.28
N ALA A 252 18.93 20.06 16.45
CA ALA A 252 19.60 21.09 17.24
C ALA A 252 20.95 20.59 17.78
N ALA A 253 21.78 21.49 18.28
CA ALA A 253 23.02 21.11 18.96
C ALA A 253 22.75 20.19 20.16
N ASP A 254 23.68 19.28 20.46
CA ASP A 254 23.56 18.32 21.58
C ASP A 254 23.36 19.02 22.92
N TYR A 255 23.90 20.23 23.06
CA TYR A 255 23.68 21.08 24.24
C TYR A 255 22.19 21.35 24.51
N CYS A 256 21.36 21.55 23.47
CA CYS A 256 19.92 21.71 23.64
C CYS A 256 19.29 20.48 24.30
N PHE A 257 19.68 19.28 23.87
CA PHE A 257 19.20 18.03 24.45
C PHE A 257 19.63 17.90 25.91
N VAL A 258 20.92 18.08 26.20
CA VAL A 258 21.46 17.95 27.57
C VAL A 258 20.81 18.97 28.52
N LEU A 259 20.73 20.23 28.11
CA LEU A 259 20.20 21.30 28.95
C LEU A 259 18.69 21.20 29.16
N GLN A 260 17.92 21.07 28.07
CA GLN A 260 16.46 21.14 28.16
C GLN A 260 15.89 19.86 28.73
N ASN A 261 16.44 18.70 28.39
CA ASN A 261 15.87 17.42 28.82
C ASN A 261 16.16 17.11 30.30
N THR A 262 17.18 17.74 30.91
CA THR A 262 17.43 17.65 32.36
C THR A 262 16.59 18.62 33.18
N ARG A 263 15.99 19.64 32.56
CA ARG A 263 15.25 20.73 33.23
C ARG A 263 13.76 20.75 32.95
N THR A 264 13.33 20.14 31.85
CA THR A 264 11.93 20.10 31.43
C THR A 264 11.26 18.87 32.02
N ALA A 265 10.24 19.10 32.86
CA ALA A 265 9.41 18.02 33.40
C ALA A 265 8.70 17.28 32.27
N GLY A 266 8.77 15.94 32.29
CA GLY A 266 8.20 15.09 31.25
C GLY A 266 8.99 15.08 29.95
N ALA A 267 10.29 15.40 30.04
CA ALA A 267 11.20 15.25 28.91
C ALA A 267 11.66 13.81 28.69
N CYS A 268 11.67 12.98 29.73
CA CYS A 268 11.85 11.53 29.62
C CYS A 268 10.72 10.81 30.35
N GLY A 269 9.89 10.10 29.60
CA GLY A 269 8.79 9.29 30.15
C GLY A 269 7.49 10.07 30.38
N ILE A 270 6.40 9.31 30.40
CA ILE A 270 5.02 9.82 30.46
C ILE A 270 4.69 10.41 31.85
N HIS A 271 5.42 10.00 32.89
CA HIS A 271 5.18 10.38 34.29
C HIS A 271 5.77 11.73 34.71
N GLY A 272 6.25 12.56 33.78
CA GLY A 272 6.67 13.93 34.10
C GLY A 272 8.10 14.06 34.65
N GLU A 273 8.94 13.03 34.51
CA GLU A 273 10.32 13.07 35.01
C GLU A 273 11.27 13.86 34.09
N ASN A 274 12.31 14.44 34.70
CA ASN A 274 13.45 14.99 33.97
C ASN A 274 14.36 13.83 33.54
N CYS A 275 15.04 13.96 32.41
CA CYS A 275 15.98 12.95 31.97
C CYS A 275 17.22 12.89 32.87
N LYS A 276 17.69 11.67 33.14
CA LYS A 276 19.06 11.45 33.61
C LYS A 276 20.08 11.83 32.52
N PRO A 277 21.32 12.23 32.87
CA PRO A 277 22.33 12.62 31.89
C PRO A 277 22.52 11.60 30.76
N GLU A 278 22.56 10.31 31.09
CA GLU A 278 22.71 9.23 30.12
C GLU A 278 21.52 9.05 29.15
N HIS A 279 20.37 9.66 29.41
CA HIS A 279 19.15 9.53 28.59
C HIS A 279 18.73 10.83 27.90
N THR A 280 19.47 11.91 28.13
CA THR A 280 19.18 13.23 27.55
C THR A 280 19.04 13.22 26.03
N MET A 281 19.81 12.38 25.35
CA MET A 281 19.73 12.25 23.88
C MET A 281 18.49 11.48 23.40
N CYS A 282 17.68 10.89 24.27
CA CYS A 282 16.47 10.14 23.93
C CYS A 282 15.17 10.77 24.45
N GLY A 283 15.26 11.91 25.14
CA GLY A 283 14.11 12.65 25.65
C GLY A 283 13.37 13.44 24.57
N LEU A 284 12.96 14.67 24.89
CA LEU A 284 12.35 15.56 23.89
C LEU A 284 13.30 15.79 22.73
N LEU A 285 12.74 15.78 21.53
CA LEU A 285 13.43 16.11 20.31
C LEU A 285 13.61 17.62 20.20
N HIS A 286 14.85 18.05 20.00
CA HIS A 286 15.18 19.46 19.74
C HIS A 286 15.69 19.63 18.31
N CYS A 287 15.11 20.61 17.63
CA CYS A 287 15.39 20.97 16.24
C CYS A 287 15.83 22.44 16.13
N GLN A 288 16.39 22.79 14.98
CA GLN A 288 16.73 24.16 14.60
C GLN A 288 16.33 24.41 13.14
N GLY A 289 16.12 25.66 12.74
CA GLY A 289 15.71 26.00 11.38
C GLY A 289 14.30 25.49 11.03
N GLY A 290 14.04 25.29 9.73
CA GLY A 290 12.74 24.87 9.22
C GLY A 290 11.62 25.92 9.35
N GLN A 291 10.39 25.45 9.15
CA GLN A 291 9.18 26.28 9.22
C GLN A 291 8.84 26.68 10.67
N PRO A 292 8.19 27.83 10.88
CA PRO A 292 7.78 28.29 12.22
C PRO A 292 6.63 27.46 12.82
N ARG A 293 5.87 26.74 11.99
CA ARG A 293 4.80 25.83 12.41
C ARG A 293 5.03 24.44 11.86
N PRO A 294 4.56 23.38 12.54
CA PRO A 294 4.73 22.03 12.06
C PRO A 294 3.99 21.77 10.73
N VAL A 295 4.61 20.98 9.86
CA VAL A 295 4.09 20.64 8.52
C VAL A 295 3.22 19.38 8.52
N SER A 296 3.48 18.43 9.42
CA SER A 296 2.71 17.20 9.54
C SER A 296 1.51 17.36 10.46
N GLU A 297 0.39 16.73 10.11
CA GLU A 297 -0.88 16.77 10.85
C GLU A 297 -0.70 16.30 12.31
N GLU A 298 0.03 15.21 12.51
CA GLU A 298 0.36 14.66 13.84
C GLU A 298 1.17 15.65 14.71
N ALA A 299 2.06 16.43 14.08
CA ALA A 299 2.85 17.43 14.79
C ALA A 299 2.07 18.72 15.09
N GLN A 300 1.07 19.06 14.26
CA GLN A 300 0.22 20.24 14.45
C GLN A 300 -0.66 20.13 15.71
N ALA A 301 -0.89 18.91 16.22
CA ALA A 301 -1.51 18.72 17.54
C ALA A 301 -0.64 19.25 18.70
N GLY A 302 0.67 19.36 18.49
CA GLY A 302 1.61 19.90 19.47
C GLY A 302 1.78 21.42 19.35
N GLN A 303 1.91 22.10 20.49
CA GLN A 303 2.26 23.52 20.48
C GLN A 303 3.78 23.66 20.27
N PRO A 304 4.23 24.47 19.29
CA PRO A 304 5.65 24.72 19.05
C PRO A 304 6.24 25.63 20.14
N PHE A 305 7.40 25.25 20.66
CA PHE A 305 8.21 26.06 21.58
C PHE A 305 9.56 26.34 20.94
N LEU A 306 9.99 27.60 21.05
CA LEU A 306 11.27 28.09 20.53
C LEU A 306 12.01 28.81 21.66
N THR A 307 13.21 28.35 21.97
CA THR A 307 14.08 29.01 22.95
C THR A 307 15.48 29.17 22.39
N TYR A 308 16.11 30.31 22.70
CA TYR A 308 17.50 30.58 22.37
C TYR A 308 18.32 30.49 23.64
N THR A 309 19.40 29.71 23.61
CA THR A 309 20.29 29.51 24.77
C THR A 309 21.72 29.86 24.39
N GLU A 310 22.51 30.29 25.36
CA GLU A 310 23.91 30.65 25.14
C GLU A 310 24.82 29.66 25.86
N HIS A 311 25.85 29.18 25.17
CA HIS A 311 26.90 28.34 25.72
C HIS A 311 28.24 28.71 25.07
N GLU A 312 29.24 28.99 25.90
CA GLU A 312 30.58 29.40 25.45
C GLU A 312 30.58 30.60 24.48
N GLY A 313 29.66 31.55 24.67
CA GLY A 313 29.54 32.75 23.82
C GLY A 313 28.87 32.49 22.46
N MET A 314 28.35 31.29 22.22
CA MET A 314 27.57 30.94 21.04
C MET A 314 26.09 30.80 21.40
N GLN A 315 25.21 31.31 20.54
CA GLN A 315 23.76 31.13 20.65
C GLN A 315 23.29 29.88 19.91
N PHE A 316 22.41 29.11 20.53
CA PHE A 316 21.80 27.90 20.01
C PHE A 316 20.28 28.03 19.98
N GLU A 317 19.68 27.68 18.84
CA GLU A 317 18.24 27.55 18.67
C GLU A 317 17.79 26.16 19.14
N CYS A 318 16.90 26.09 20.14
CA CYS A 318 16.29 24.85 20.60
C CYS A 318 14.78 24.92 20.37
N LYS A 319 14.28 24.19 19.37
CA LYS A 319 12.86 24.12 19.00
C LYS A 319 12.28 22.74 19.31
N TYR A 320 11.14 22.65 19.99
CA TYR A 320 10.50 21.38 20.37
C TYR A 320 8.96 21.50 20.42
N LEU A 321 8.28 20.35 20.56
CA LEU A 321 6.81 20.27 20.68
C LEU A 321 6.35 19.99 22.10
N SER A 322 5.18 20.53 22.45
CA SER A 322 4.52 20.32 23.75
C SER A 322 3.91 18.92 23.92
N HIS A 323 3.37 18.66 25.12
CA HIS A 323 2.99 17.33 25.62
C HIS A 323 1.93 16.56 24.82
N VAL A 324 1.20 17.22 23.91
CA VAL A 324 0.06 16.61 23.20
C VAL A 324 0.50 15.73 22.02
N SER A 325 1.67 16.00 21.44
CA SER A 325 2.12 15.30 20.24
C SER A 325 3.00 14.08 20.57
N THR A 326 2.71 12.94 19.94
CA THR A 326 3.49 11.69 20.01
C THR A 326 4.87 11.82 19.37
N VAL A 327 5.01 12.66 18.35
CA VAL A 327 6.28 12.90 17.64
C VAL A 327 7.22 13.89 18.35
N ARG A 328 6.90 14.30 19.58
CA ARG A 328 7.73 15.25 20.35
C ARG A 328 9.03 14.66 20.90
N PHE A 329 9.13 13.34 20.96
CA PHE A 329 10.31 12.63 21.47
C PHE A 329 11.22 12.20 20.33
N VAL A 330 12.49 12.01 20.69
CA VAL A 330 13.47 11.36 19.80
C VAL A 330 12.93 9.98 19.38
N PRO A 331 13.06 9.60 18.09
CA PRO A 331 12.38 8.42 17.60
C PRO A 331 13.11 7.17 18.10
N GLU A 332 12.34 6.12 18.38
CA GLU A 332 12.85 4.81 18.76
C GLU A 332 13.81 4.28 17.70
N GLY A 333 14.92 3.66 18.09
CA GLY A 333 15.95 3.17 17.17
C GLY A 333 16.99 4.22 16.74
N ALA A 334 16.81 5.51 17.05
CA ALA A 334 17.85 6.52 16.80
C ALA A 334 19.07 6.29 17.71
N ALA A 335 20.30 6.40 17.17
CA ALA A 335 21.51 6.27 17.99
C ALA A 335 21.60 7.39 19.03
N CYS A 336 22.05 7.06 20.24
CA CYS A 336 22.23 8.02 21.34
C CYS A 336 23.63 7.99 21.94
N ALA A 337 24.36 6.91 21.74
CA ALA A 337 25.79 6.77 22.03
C ALA A 337 26.34 5.61 21.20
N THR A 338 27.65 5.38 21.24
CA THR A 338 28.29 4.23 20.58
C THR A 338 27.62 2.92 21.01
N ASN A 339 27.07 2.17 20.04
CA ASN A 339 26.32 0.92 20.24
C ASN A 339 25.10 1.03 21.19
N LYS A 340 24.51 2.21 21.31
CA LYS A 340 23.28 2.44 22.08
C LYS A 340 22.27 3.27 21.30
N TYR A 341 21.00 2.98 21.54
CA TYR A 341 19.88 3.53 20.79
C TYR A 341 18.75 3.90 21.74
N CYS A 342 17.90 4.81 21.27
CA CYS A 342 16.75 5.28 22.03
C CYS A 342 15.65 4.24 22.03
N PHE A 343 15.26 3.79 23.22
CA PHE A 343 14.05 3.02 23.44
C PHE A 343 13.30 3.48 24.69
N HIS A 344 12.00 3.75 24.56
CA HIS A 344 11.16 4.30 25.63
C HIS A 344 11.80 5.50 26.36
N GLN A 345 12.33 6.45 25.58
CA GLN A 345 13.05 7.63 26.06
C GLN A 345 14.31 7.33 26.90
N GLN A 346 14.87 6.12 26.79
CA GLN A 346 16.12 5.72 27.43
C GLN A 346 17.17 5.36 26.40
N CYS A 347 18.43 5.67 26.71
CA CYS A 347 19.57 5.29 25.88
C CYS A 347 20.12 3.93 26.32
N VAL A 348 19.75 2.87 25.60
CA VAL A 348 20.02 1.48 26.00
C VAL A 348 20.69 0.69 24.89
N SER A 349 21.28 -0.46 25.23
CA SER A 349 21.84 -1.39 24.26
C SER A 349 20.72 -2.15 23.53
N PRO A 350 20.88 -2.48 22.24
CA PRO A 350 19.83 -3.14 21.43
C PRO A 350 19.29 -4.42 22.06
N ASN A 351 20.19 -5.24 22.62
CA ASN A 351 19.86 -6.54 23.23
C ASN A 351 18.92 -6.45 24.44
N VAL A 352 18.77 -5.26 25.04
CA VAL A 352 17.88 -5.04 26.18
C VAL A 352 16.46 -4.69 25.71
N ALA A 353 16.33 -4.04 24.55
CA ALA A 353 15.07 -3.50 24.07
C ALA A 353 14.39 -4.36 22.98
N LEU A 354 15.18 -5.10 22.20
CA LEU A 354 14.69 -5.79 21.02
C LEU A 354 14.95 -7.29 21.09
N ARG A 355 13.93 -8.07 20.71
CA ARG A 355 14.01 -9.52 20.55
C ARG A 355 13.45 -9.89 19.19
N SER A 356 14.29 -10.53 18.38
CA SER A 356 13.90 -10.99 17.04
C SER A 356 12.79 -12.04 17.13
N GLN A 357 11.87 -11.98 16.18
CA GLN A 357 10.80 -12.97 15.99
C GLN A 357 11.16 -14.01 14.93
N CYS A 358 12.26 -13.81 14.21
CA CYS A 358 12.71 -14.75 13.19
C CYS A 358 13.38 -15.98 13.79
N PRO A 359 13.39 -17.09 13.02
CA PRO A 359 14.02 -18.31 13.47
C PRO A 359 15.54 -18.15 13.52
N VAL A 360 16.15 -18.84 14.50
CA VAL A 360 17.59 -18.85 14.74
C VAL A 360 18.14 -20.23 14.44
N ALA A 361 19.38 -20.30 13.96
CA ALA A 361 20.08 -21.56 13.74
C ALA A 361 21.51 -21.49 14.30
N PRO A 362 22.07 -22.64 14.74
CA PRO A 362 23.44 -22.70 15.23
C PRO A 362 24.43 -22.49 14.07
N VAL A 363 25.27 -21.48 14.19
CA VAL A 363 26.38 -21.19 13.28
C VAL A 363 27.69 -21.44 14.01
N THR A 364 28.59 -22.19 13.37
CA THR A 364 29.92 -22.49 13.91
C THR A 364 30.91 -21.41 13.49
N ARG A 365 31.56 -20.76 14.46
CA ARG A 365 32.61 -19.77 14.23
C ARG A 365 33.94 -20.24 14.80
N HIS A 366 35.00 -20.07 14.03
CA HIS A 366 36.37 -20.28 14.48
C HIS A 366 36.96 -18.96 14.95
N LEU A 367 37.35 -18.88 16.22
CA LEU A 367 38.06 -17.73 16.78
C LEU A 367 39.54 -17.76 16.37
N ASP A 368 40.19 -16.60 16.39
CA ASP A 368 41.62 -16.45 16.07
C ASP A 368 42.54 -17.27 17.00
N ASP A 369 42.05 -17.65 18.18
CA ASP A 369 42.75 -18.50 19.15
C ASP A 369 42.51 -20.02 18.94
N GLY A 370 41.85 -20.39 17.84
CA GLY A 370 41.57 -21.78 17.47
C GLY A 370 40.37 -22.40 18.18
N ARG A 371 39.67 -21.67 19.06
CA ARG A 371 38.44 -22.15 19.68
C ARG A 371 37.27 -22.14 18.69
N ILE A 372 36.40 -23.14 18.83
CA ILE A 372 35.16 -23.25 18.06
C ILE A 372 34.01 -22.80 18.96
N VAL A 373 33.25 -21.80 18.52
CA VAL A 373 32.04 -21.32 19.20
C VAL A 373 30.85 -21.61 18.33
N VAL A 374 29.79 -22.16 18.94
CA VAL A 374 28.49 -22.34 18.30
C VAL A 374 27.55 -21.28 18.85
N GLU A 375 27.06 -20.40 17.99
CA GLU A 375 26.14 -19.33 18.34
C GLU A 375 24.83 -19.49 17.59
N ASN A 376 23.71 -19.29 18.26
CA ASN A 376 22.41 -19.22 17.60
C ASN A 376 22.27 -17.84 16.97
N VAL A 377 22.25 -17.79 15.64
CA VAL A 377 22.18 -16.54 14.89
C VAL A 377 20.87 -16.49 14.10
N THR A 378 20.17 -15.36 14.20
CA THR A 378 18.96 -15.08 13.41
C THR A 378 19.27 -15.20 11.92
N CYS A 379 18.42 -15.95 11.21
CA CYS A 379 18.57 -16.21 9.78
C CYS A 379 19.97 -16.71 9.39
N SER A 380 20.66 -17.44 10.27
CA SER A 380 22.02 -17.96 10.08
C SER A 380 23.07 -16.92 9.63
N ASN A 381 22.80 -15.62 9.81
CA ASN A 381 23.55 -14.52 9.21
C ASN A 381 23.60 -14.53 7.66
N HIS A 382 22.70 -15.28 7.03
CA HIS A 382 22.60 -15.44 5.58
C HIS A 382 21.24 -14.99 5.04
N GLY A 383 20.54 -14.14 5.79
CA GLY A 383 19.27 -13.58 5.37
C GLY A 383 18.88 -12.38 6.21
N LEU A 384 17.82 -11.71 5.77
CA LEU A 384 17.22 -10.57 6.44
C LEU A 384 15.95 -11.01 7.15
N CYS A 385 15.79 -10.65 8.42
CA CYS A 385 14.54 -10.90 9.11
C CYS A 385 13.49 -9.82 8.78
N THR A 386 12.26 -10.27 8.54
CA THR A 386 11.12 -9.40 8.24
C THR A 386 10.26 -9.14 9.48
N ASN A 387 9.46 -8.07 9.45
CA ASN A 387 8.38 -7.79 10.43
C ASN A 387 7.35 -8.92 10.56
N ALA A 388 7.25 -9.76 9.54
CA ALA A 388 6.39 -10.95 9.49
C ALA A 388 7.01 -12.19 10.18
N GLY A 389 8.24 -12.10 10.70
CA GLY A 389 8.87 -13.18 11.48
C GLY A 389 9.48 -14.30 10.65
N PHE A 390 9.73 -14.07 9.35
CA PHE A 390 10.45 -15.03 8.50
C PHE A 390 11.72 -14.42 7.89
N CYS A 391 12.66 -15.30 7.52
CA CYS A 391 13.94 -14.93 6.92
C CYS A 391 13.86 -14.84 5.40
N LEU A 392 14.28 -13.71 4.84
CA LEU A 392 14.57 -13.54 3.42
C LEU A 392 16.04 -13.88 3.16
N CYS A 393 16.30 -15.09 2.66
CA CYS A 393 17.68 -15.56 2.45
C CYS A 393 18.39 -14.81 1.34
N HIS A 394 19.68 -14.53 1.54
CA HIS A 394 20.57 -13.99 0.53
C HIS A 394 20.67 -14.96 -0.66
N PRO A 395 20.93 -14.45 -1.88
CA PRO A 395 21.19 -15.30 -3.04
C PRO A 395 22.26 -16.36 -2.74
N GLY A 396 21.95 -17.64 -3.00
CA GLY A 396 22.83 -18.76 -2.68
C GLY A 396 22.54 -19.46 -1.34
N TRP A 397 21.52 -19.02 -0.60
CA TRP A 397 21.03 -19.67 0.62
C TRP A 397 19.54 -19.97 0.52
N THR A 398 19.10 -21.07 1.15
CA THR A 398 17.71 -21.55 1.14
C THR A 398 17.32 -22.06 2.53
N ASP A 399 16.13 -22.63 2.67
CA ASP A 399 15.43 -23.01 3.90
C ASP A 399 14.84 -21.83 4.71
N SER A 400 14.11 -22.12 5.79
CA SER A 400 13.43 -21.10 6.60
C SER A 400 14.36 -20.30 7.53
N VAL A 401 15.61 -20.76 7.71
CA VAL A 401 16.64 -20.17 8.58
C VAL A 401 17.88 -19.70 7.82
N CYS A 402 17.89 -19.82 6.49
CA CYS A 402 19.01 -19.54 5.60
C CYS A 402 20.29 -20.32 5.95
N HIS A 403 20.16 -21.55 6.43
CA HIS A 403 21.30 -22.36 6.85
C HIS A 403 21.88 -23.21 5.71
N VAL A 404 21.04 -23.64 4.77
CA VAL A 404 21.45 -24.53 3.68
C VAL A 404 21.91 -23.70 2.47
N PRO A 405 23.11 -23.96 1.90
CA PRO A 405 23.51 -23.36 0.62
C PRO A 405 22.63 -23.87 -0.53
N ASP A 406 22.19 -22.96 -1.40
CA ASP A 406 21.47 -23.32 -2.62
C ASP A 406 22.45 -23.83 -3.68
N THR A 407 22.63 -25.14 -3.73
CA THR A 407 23.50 -25.82 -4.71
C THR A 407 22.89 -25.94 -6.10
N THR A 408 21.65 -25.51 -6.30
CA THR A 408 20.92 -25.77 -7.56
C THR A 408 20.93 -24.62 -8.55
N GLY A 409 21.31 -23.40 -8.16
CA GLY A 409 21.45 -22.28 -9.09
C GLY A 409 20.21 -22.05 -9.99
N SER A 410 19.01 -22.46 -9.53
CA SER A 410 17.80 -22.45 -10.34
C SER A 410 16.80 -21.46 -9.79
N SER A 411 16.71 -20.32 -10.47
CA SER A 411 15.40 -19.82 -10.88
C SER A 411 14.61 -20.98 -11.49
N SER A 412 13.65 -21.52 -10.71
CA SER A 412 12.72 -22.62 -11.02
C SER A 412 13.15 -24.03 -10.54
N ALA A 413 12.67 -24.44 -9.36
CA ALA A 413 12.21 -25.82 -9.15
C ALA A 413 11.34 -25.95 -7.89
N LYS A 414 10.12 -26.43 -8.13
CA LYS A 414 9.18 -26.97 -7.15
C LYS A 414 9.89 -27.85 -6.12
N SER A 415 9.74 -27.55 -4.82
CA SER A 415 9.89 -28.55 -3.77
C SER A 415 8.53 -28.82 -3.14
N ASN A 416 8.11 -30.07 -3.23
CA ASN A 416 6.99 -30.62 -2.47
C ASN A 416 7.26 -30.42 -0.98
N PHE A 417 6.59 -29.46 -0.35
CA PHE A 417 6.54 -29.36 1.10
C PHE A 417 5.45 -30.31 1.63
N GLN A 418 5.78 -31.60 1.72
CA GLN A 418 5.08 -32.51 2.63
C GLN A 418 6.03 -32.88 3.76
N SER A 419 5.92 -32.21 4.91
CA SER A 419 5.32 -32.84 6.09
C SER A 419 5.41 -31.95 7.33
N ALA A 420 4.26 -31.94 8.02
CA ALA A 420 4.07 -31.81 9.45
C ALA A 420 4.45 -30.47 10.13
N SER A 421 3.37 -29.75 10.45
CA SER A 421 3.27 -28.72 11.51
C SER A 421 3.51 -27.26 11.11
N SER A 422 2.69 -26.68 10.23
CA SER A 422 2.43 -25.22 10.21
C SER A 422 1.29 -24.84 9.24
N VAL A 423 0.03 -24.93 9.69
CA VAL A 423 -1.14 -24.47 8.89
C VAL A 423 -1.42 -22.97 9.08
N LEU A 424 -0.46 -22.17 9.56
CA LEU A 424 -0.68 -20.73 9.83
C LEU A 424 0.31 -19.75 9.18
N HIS A 425 1.22 -20.19 8.30
CA HIS A 425 2.27 -19.29 7.73
C HIS A 425 2.32 -19.20 6.20
N SER A 426 1.46 -19.90 5.47
CA SER A 426 1.53 -19.94 4.00
C SER A 426 1.14 -18.63 3.29
N ASN A 427 0.54 -17.66 3.99
CA ASN A 427 0.09 -16.39 3.39
C ASN A 427 1.03 -15.21 3.63
N LEU A 428 2.09 -15.37 4.44
CA LEU A 428 3.02 -14.28 4.76
C LEU A 428 4.33 -14.36 3.98
N HIS A 429 4.78 -15.57 3.60
CA HIS A 429 6.02 -15.73 2.85
C HIS A 429 5.78 -15.49 1.35
N PRO A 430 6.51 -14.56 0.70
CA PRO A 430 6.42 -14.36 -0.73
C PRO A 430 6.79 -15.63 -1.50
N GLU A 431 6.17 -15.84 -2.65
CA GLU A 431 6.60 -16.90 -3.58
C GLU A 431 8.07 -16.64 -4.02
N GLN A 432 8.85 -17.69 -4.31
CA GLN A 432 10.31 -17.61 -4.49
C GLN A 432 10.75 -16.62 -5.58
N ASP A 433 9.99 -16.51 -6.66
CA ASP A 433 10.21 -15.56 -7.75
C ASP A 433 10.02 -14.10 -7.32
N LEU A 434 9.10 -13.83 -6.39
CA LEU A 434 8.95 -12.49 -5.80
C LEU A 434 10.10 -12.16 -4.84
N VAL A 435 10.65 -13.16 -4.13
CA VAL A 435 11.85 -12.98 -3.30
C VAL A 435 13.04 -12.53 -4.15
N ALA A 436 13.21 -13.11 -5.35
CA ALA A 436 14.24 -12.69 -6.28
C ALA A 436 14.06 -11.22 -6.75
N LEU A 437 12.82 -10.78 -6.99
CA LEU A 437 12.51 -9.39 -7.33
C LEU A 437 12.82 -8.43 -6.18
N ILE A 438 12.52 -8.81 -4.93
CA ILE A 438 12.85 -8.03 -3.74
C ILE A 438 14.38 -7.81 -3.65
N TRP A 439 15.17 -8.86 -3.87
CA TRP A 439 16.63 -8.75 -3.89
C TRP A 439 17.15 -7.88 -5.03
N ALA A 440 16.66 -8.11 -6.25
CA ALA A 440 17.06 -7.31 -7.41
C ALA A 440 16.74 -5.81 -7.20
N TYR A 441 15.58 -5.51 -6.62
CA TYR A 441 15.19 -4.14 -6.28
C TYR A 441 16.12 -3.53 -5.21
N ARG A 442 16.42 -4.29 -4.15
CA ARG A 442 17.31 -3.83 -3.07
C ARG A 442 18.74 -3.57 -3.55
N GLU A 443 19.27 -4.45 -4.41
CA GLU A 443 20.57 -4.25 -5.05
C GLU A 443 20.58 -3.01 -5.95
N ALA A 444 19.50 -2.80 -6.71
CA ALA A 444 19.35 -1.60 -7.54
C ALA A 444 19.31 -0.33 -6.67
N MET A 445 18.55 -0.31 -5.58
CA MET A 445 18.49 0.83 -4.63
C MET A 445 19.84 1.10 -3.97
N SER A 446 20.61 0.06 -3.62
CA SER A 446 21.96 0.23 -3.07
C SER A 446 22.93 0.84 -4.09
N ARG A 447 22.76 0.57 -5.39
CA ARG A 447 23.56 1.19 -6.46
C ARG A 447 23.07 2.60 -6.78
N SER A 448 21.75 2.82 -6.69
CA SER A 448 21.06 4.09 -6.93
C SER A 448 21.06 5.03 -5.73
N GLY A 449 21.87 4.78 -4.68
CA GLY A 449 22.29 5.80 -3.72
C GLY A 449 22.99 7.04 -4.35
N ALA A 450 23.02 7.13 -5.68
CA ALA A 450 23.42 8.26 -6.51
C ALA A 450 22.30 8.84 -7.40
N ALA A 451 21.06 8.33 -7.41
CA ALA A 451 19.95 8.89 -8.20
C ALA A 451 18.55 8.49 -7.69
N ALA A 452 17.70 9.49 -7.49
CA ALA A 452 16.35 9.42 -6.95
C ALA A 452 15.32 8.64 -7.81
N GLY A 453 14.27 8.15 -7.12
CA GLY A 453 12.88 8.10 -7.60
C GLY A 453 12.60 7.38 -8.92
N LEU A 454 12.24 6.09 -8.84
CA LEU A 454 11.54 5.40 -9.92
C LEU A 454 10.03 5.55 -9.71
N THR A 455 9.45 6.58 -10.31
CA THR A 455 8.02 6.62 -10.61
C THR A 455 7.73 5.68 -11.79
N SER A 456 6.75 4.81 -11.62
CA SER A 456 6.21 3.96 -12.67
C SER A 456 5.58 4.80 -13.78
N GLY A 457 6.12 4.70 -14.98
CA GLY A 457 5.52 5.27 -16.18
C GLY A 457 6.55 5.85 -17.13
N GLU A 458 7.37 5.01 -17.75
CA GLU A 458 7.78 5.13 -19.16
C GLU A 458 8.64 3.92 -19.52
N LEU A 459 8.14 3.14 -20.48
CA LEU A 459 8.93 2.17 -21.22
C LEU A 459 10.07 2.94 -21.89
N SER A 460 11.26 2.95 -21.27
CA SER A 460 12.46 3.52 -21.87
C SER A 460 12.93 2.60 -22.99
N ASP A 461 12.40 2.88 -24.17
CA ASP A 461 12.93 2.42 -25.43
C ASP A 461 14.40 2.88 -25.51
N SER A 462 15.31 1.93 -25.30
CA SER A 462 16.75 2.16 -25.32
C SER A 462 17.22 2.34 -26.76
N ASN A 463 16.92 3.50 -27.35
CA ASN A 463 17.63 4.00 -28.52
C ASN A 463 17.39 5.50 -28.74
N LYS A 464 17.83 6.34 -27.79
CA LYS A 464 17.94 7.78 -28.04
C LYS A 464 19.28 8.07 -28.72
N THR A 465 19.35 7.78 -30.02
CA THR A 465 20.34 8.41 -30.90
C THR A 465 20.25 9.91 -30.70
N GLN A 466 21.35 10.52 -30.26
CA GLN A 466 21.55 11.96 -30.18
C GLN A 466 21.14 12.56 -31.54
N MET A 467 20.00 13.25 -31.59
CA MET A 467 19.54 13.89 -32.83
C MET A 467 20.49 15.04 -33.15
N ASN A 468 21.36 14.79 -34.12
CA ASN A 468 22.34 15.74 -34.62
C ASN A 468 21.62 16.99 -35.15
N THR A 469 22.14 18.19 -34.91
CA THR A 469 21.55 19.50 -35.26
C THR A 469 21.05 19.58 -36.71
N VAL A 470 21.62 18.77 -37.60
CA VAL A 470 21.22 18.60 -39.01
C VAL A 470 19.78 18.07 -39.16
N TYR A 471 19.33 17.15 -38.31
CA TYR A 471 17.95 16.61 -38.36
C TYR A 471 16.91 17.64 -37.95
N LEU A 472 17.22 18.48 -36.95
CA LEU A 472 16.33 19.56 -36.53
C LEU A 472 16.16 20.60 -37.65
N VAL A 473 17.25 20.95 -38.32
CA VAL A 473 17.23 21.88 -39.47
C VAL A 473 16.47 21.28 -40.66
N ALA A 474 16.60 19.97 -40.92
CA ALA A 474 15.86 19.29 -41.97
C ALA A 474 14.34 19.25 -41.69
N ILE A 475 13.94 18.98 -40.44
CA ILE A 475 12.53 18.98 -40.04
C ILE A 475 11.94 20.39 -40.17
N LEU A 476 12.63 21.42 -39.64
CA LEU A 476 12.19 22.80 -39.76
C LEU A 476 12.10 23.26 -41.23
N GLY A 477 13.07 22.86 -42.06
CA GLY A 477 13.04 23.11 -43.50
C GLY A 477 11.85 22.45 -44.20
N SER A 478 11.49 21.22 -43.82
CA SER A 478 10.34 20.50 -44.40
C SER A 478 9.00 21.11 -44.02
N VAL A 479 8.86 21.60 -42.79
CA VAL A 479 7.62 22.22 -42.30
C VAL A 479 7.42 23.57 -42.99
N VAL A 480 8.48 24.38 -43.09
CA VAL A 480 8.41 25.67 -43.81
C VAL A 480 8.12 25.43 -45.29
N GLY A 481 8.79 24.47 -45.92
CA GLY A 481 8.53 24.10 -47.32
C GLY A 481 7.09 23.62 -47.56
N GLY A 482 6.54 22.81 -46.65
CA GLY A 482 5.16 22.33 -46.71
C GLY A 482 4.13 23.47 -46.64
N VAL A 483 4.33 24.44 -45.75
CA VAL A 483 3.45 25.62 -45.64
C VAL A 483 3.44 26.45 -46.93
N PHE A 484 4.62 26.67 -47.53
CA PHE A 484 4.70 27.41 -48.80
C PHE A 484 4.02 26.65 -49.96
N ILE A 485 4.16 25.32 -50.02
CA ILE A 485 3.48 24.50 -51.03
C ILE A 485 1.96 24.54 -50.84
N CYS A 486 1.47 24.41 -49.60
CA CYS A 486 0.05 24.52 -49.30
C CYS A 486 -0.53 25.90 -49.67
N LEU A 487 0.18 26.99 -49.38
CA LEU A 487 -0.24 28.34 -49.77
C LEU A 487 -0.23 28.54 -51.29
N ALA A 488 0.75 27.98 -52.00
CA ALA A 488 0.79 28.02 -53.46
C ALA A 488 -0.37 27.24 -54.09
N ILE A 489 -0.70 26.06 -53.54
CA ILE A 489 -1.86 25.26 -53.99
C ILE A 489 -3.17 26.03 -53.73
N PHE A 490 -3.33 26.65 -52.55
CA PHE A 490 -4.49 27.48 -52.25
C PHE A 490 -4.66 28.64 -53.25
N MET A 491 -3.56 29.32 -53.59
CA MET A 491 -3.58 30.42 -54.56
C MET A 491 -3.90 29.95 -55.99
N LEU A 492 -3.47 28.74 -56.37
CA LEU A 492 -3.81 28.13 -57.67
C LEU A 492 -5.28 27.72 -57.73
N VAL A 493 -5.83 27.18 -56.63
CA VAL A 493 -7.26 26.83 -56.52
C VAL A 493 -8.13 28.08 -56.58
N TYR A 494 -7.71 29.17 -55.93
CA TYR A 494 -8.44 30.45 -55.93
C TYR A 494 -8.47 31.13 -57.31
N ARG A 495 -7.48 30.84 -58.16
CA ARG A 495 -7.40 31.37 -59.53
C ARG A 495 -8.25 30.58 -60.53
N TRP A 496 -8.79 29.42 -60.13
CA TRP A 496 -9.56 28.51 -60.98
C TRP A 496 -11.07 28.48 -60.68
N THR A 497 -11.57 29.30 -59.75
CA THR A 497 -13.02 29.46 -59.56
C THR A 497 -13.55 30.61 -60.42
N PRO A 498 -14.27 30.34 -61.54
CA PRO A 498 -15.05 31.38 -62.19
C PRO A 498 -16.23 31.77 -61.30
N VAL A 499 -16.37 33.08 -61.08
CA VAL A 499 -17.53 33.73 -60.50
C VAL A 499 -18.78 33.34 -61.31
N ILE A 500 -19.65 32.52 -60.75
CA ILE A 500 -21.01 32.31 -61.25
C ILE A 500 -21.99 32.50 -60.08
N VAL A 501 -22.53 33.71 -60.06
CA VAL A 501 -23.90 34.13 -59.70
C VAL A 501 -24.48 33.60 -58.37
N VAL A 502 -24.37 34.48 -57.37
CA VAL A 502 -25.33 34.63 -56.27
C VAL A 502 -26.59 35.28 -56.87
N ASP A 503 -27.68 34.53 -57.06
CA ASP A 503 -29.04 35.06 -57.02
C ASP A 503 -30.10 33.94 -57.03
N GLU A 504 -30.26 33.22 -55.92
CA GLU A 504 -31.55 32.67 -55.45
C GLU A 504 -31.34 31.88 -54.16
N LEU A 505 -32.29 31.97 -53.23
CA LEU A 505 -32.34 31.40 -51.87
C LEU A 505 -32.03 32.35 -50.69
N MET A 506 -32.07 33.67 -50.90
CA MET A 506 -32.51 34.65 -49.87
C MET A 506 -34.04 34.77 -49.87
N ASN A 507 -34.77 33.64 -49.84
CA ASN A 507 -36.22 33.68 -49.65
C ASN A 507 -36.78 32.35 -49.11
N ARG A 508 -36.46 32.01 -47.86
CA ARG A 508 -37.31 31.08 -47.07
C ARG A 508 -37.09 31.21 -45.57
N SER A 509 -37.43 32.39 -45.06
CA SER A 509 -37.80 32.60 -43.66
C SER A 509 -38.84 33.69 -43.62
N TYR A 510 -40.12 33.31 -43.56
CA TYR A 510 -41.30 33.97 -42.94
C TYR A 510 -42.60 33.54 -43.64
N PHE A 511 -43.60 33.14 -42.82
CA PHE A 511 -44.89 32.47 -43.13
C PHE A 511 -44.76 30.99 -43.50
N ARG A 512 -45.19 30.03 -42.68
CA ARG A 512 -46.47 29.92 -41.96
C ARG A 512 -46.36 28.92 -40.81
#